data_AF-A0A914Y285-F1
#
_entry.id   AF-A0A914Y285-F1
#
_cell.length_a   1.000
_cell.length_b   1.000
_cell.length_c   1.000
_cell.angle_alpha   90.00
_cell.angle_beta   90.00
_cell.angle_gamma   90.00
#
_symmetry.space_group_name_H-M   'P 1'
#
loop_
_entity.id
_entity.type
_entity.pdbx_description
1 polymer ?
#
loop_
_entity_poly.entity_id
_entity_poly.type
_entity_poly.pdbx_seq_one_letter_code
_entity_poly.pdbx_strand_id
1 'polypeptide(L)'
;MDQRILVLNEAAKEIYNPSSPARTREANNTFENLSENPENLVLILNFLEHGEKPYSEFIASTTLKRLSEKRINIPITEQLRLANQLLQFLANRAENADRFTLNKLCDVFANISKYNFTIRDSENKAYPFRTSLTEVQNALNQVNAQGTLALELLTAVVQAFDVQKASEGTSEHRVSHNEFQNKFLRDFNSMGINQISQVVEMLKKPSGEQPSITYIRALLEFYRRLLDYEFLGSNFDIEERETVDLPASWRQKIITVYEPIFELYRLLPVAESNCLKLAIQICSSLASVRRTLFDSEERSKIVASLLDGILIVLGNVEKLGNPEIFIEFSRFLHRMIRNFTFSDLAKHRNFTNEILPLLSQFTMQAFEAFDTTASNGVFYLLAFWQRISIHASLPIKEDDRVNPLDSIKPIPIAFVQSRMKICYLSSV
;
A
#
# COMPACT_ATOMS: atom_id res chain seq x y z
N MET A 1 41.15 2.72 -11.28
CA MET A 1 39.87 3.41 -10.99
C MET A 1 39.61 4.33 -12.16
N ASP A 2 38.45 4.23 -12.80
CA ASP A 2 38.12 4.98 -14.01
C ASP A 2 38.18 6.50 -13.74
N GLN A 3 38.89 7.27 -14.54
CA GLN A 3 39.17 8.69 -14.27
C GLN A 3 37.88 9.51 -14.16
N ARG A 4 36.82 9.07 -14.85
CA ARG A 4 35.48 9.66 -14.77
C ARG A 4 34.84 9.48 -13.39
N ILE A 5 35.06 8.34 -12.72
CA ILE A 5 34.49 8.07 -11.39
C ILE A 5 35.12 8.97 -10.33
N LEU A 6 36.43 9.25 -10.44
CA LEU A 6 37.12 10.17 -9.53
C LEU A 6 36.52 11.58 -9.62
N VAL A 7 36.31 12.10 -10.83
CA VAL A 7 35.67 13.41 -11.04
C VAL A 7 34.26 13.45 -10.45
N LEU A 8 33.47 12.38 -10.62
CA LEU A 8 32.13 12.29 -10.05
C LEU A 8 32.14 12.19 -8.52
N ASN A 9 33.14 11.54 -7.91
CA ASN A 9 33.30 11.49 -6.46
C ASN A 9 33.57 12.88 -5.89
N GLU A 10 34.47 13.64 -6.52
CA GLU A 10 34.77 15.02 -6.09
C GLU A 10 33.55 15.93 -6.22
N ALA A 11 32.85 15.86 -7.35
CA ALA A 11 31.62 16.62 -7.58
C ALA A 11 30.52 16.23 -6.57
N ALA A 12 30.32 14.94 -6.30
CA ALA A 12 29.32 14.48 -5.34
C ALA A 12 29.65 14.93 -3.91
N LYS A 13 30.94 14.90 -3.51
CA LYS A 13 31.39 15.45 -2.22
C LYS A 13 31.14 16.94 -2.11
N GLU A 14 31.42 17.71 -3.15
CA GLU A 14 31.22 19.17 -3.16
C GLU A 14 29.73 19.56 -3.05
N ILE A 15 28.80 18.71 -3.51
CA ILE A 15 27.36 18.94 -3.32
C ILE A 15 26.95 18.76 -1.85
N TYR A 16 27.57 17.81 -1.15
CA TYR A 16 27.26 17.51 0.25
C TYR A 16 28.01 18.40 1.24
N ASN A 17 29.28 18.66 0.95
CA ASN A 17 30.18 19.47 1.75
C ASN A 17 30.61 20.68 0.90
N PRO A 18 29.75 21.69 0.77
CA PRO A 18 29.99 22.81 -0.13
C PRO A 18 31.18 23.64 0.35
N SER A 19 32.18 23.76 -0.51
CA SER A 19 33.37 24.59 -0.28
C SER A 19 33.15 26.00 -0.82
N SER A 20 32.42 26.16 -1.93
CA SER A 20 32.06 27.47 -2.49
C SER A 20 30.80 27.43 -3.37
N PRO A 21 30.01 28.51 -3.47
CA PRO A 21 28.81 28.54 -4.32
C PRO A 21 29.09 28.24 -5.81
N ALA A 22 30.25 28.68 -6.32
CA ALA A 22 30.63 28.44 -7.72
C ALA A 22 30.91 26.96 -7.99
N ARG A 23 31.69 26.30 -7.12
CA ARG A 23 32.00 24.86 -7.26
C ARG A 23 30.79 23.97 -7.04
N THR A 24 29.93 24.29 -6.07
CA THR A 24 28.67 23.56 -5.89
C THR A 24 27.77 23.69 -7.12
N ARG A 25 27.74 24.85 -7.79
CA ARG A 25 27.00 25.02 -9.04
C ARG A 25 27.59 24.18 -10.17
N GLU A 26 28.91 24.16 -10.32
CA GLU A 26 29.60 23.33 -11.31
C GLU A 26 29.36 21.83 -11.09
N ALA A 27 29.41 21.39 -9.83
CA ALA A 27 29.10 20.01 -9.45
C ALA A 27 27.65 19.64 -9.79
N ASN A 28 26.68 20.52 -9.48
CA ASN A 28 25.28 20.30 -9.86
C ASN A 28 25.10 20.23 -11.38
N ASN A 29 25.70 21.16 -12.14
CA ASN A 29 25.67 21.16 -13.60
C ASN A 29 26.24 19.85 -14.18
N THR A 30 27.28 19.27 -13.55
CA THR A 30 27.86 17.99 -13.97
C THR A 30 26.80 16.89 -13.96
N PHE A 31 26.05 16.74 -12.86
CA PHE A 31 25.01 15.72 -12.75
C PHE A 31 23.75 16.05 -13.56
N GLU A 32 23.44 17.34 -13.76
CA GLU A 32 22.39 17.76 -14.69
C GLU A 32 22.70 17.34 -16.11
N ASN A 33 23.91 17.64 -16.62
CA ASN A 33 24.36 17.23 -17.94
C ASN A 33 24.36 15.70 -18.10
N LEU A 34 24.77 14.96 -17.05
CA LEU A 34 24.67 13.49 -17.06
C LEU A 34 23.23 13.00 -17.20
N SER A 35 22.26 13.70 -16.61
CA SER A 35 20.83 13.39 -16.72
C SER A 35 20.20 13.82 -18.06
N GLU A 36 20.94 14.54 -18.91
CA GLU A 36 20.49 14.95 -20.24
C GLU A 36 20.91 13.99 -21.32
N ASN A 37 22.12 13.43 -21.23
CA ASN A 37 22.59 12.43 -22.19
C ASN A 37 22.39 11.01 -21.65
N PRO A 38 21.53 10.22 -22.27
CA PRO A 38 21.23 8.88 -21.81
C PRO A 38 22.33 7.83 -21.95
N GLU A 39 23.31 8.06 -22.82
CA GLU A 39 24.49 7.21 -22.96
C GLU A 39 25.30 7.15 -21.66
N ASN A 40 25.08 8.12 -20.76
CA ASN A 40 25.69 8.15 -19.45
C ASN A 40 25.07 7.16 -18.45
N LEU A 41 23.98 6.43 -18.77
CA LEU A 41 23.37 5.52 -17.79
C LEU A 41 24.37 4.47 -17.28
N VAL A 42 25.19 3.89 -18.17
CA VAL A 42 26.23 2.93 -17.77
C VAL A 42 27.25 3.58 -16.85
N LEU A 43 27.65 4.82 -17.13
CA LEU A 43 28.55 5.57 -16.26
C LEU A 43 27.90 5.83 -14.89
N ILE A 44 26.62 6.19 -14.86
CA ILE A 44 25.92 6.49 -13.60
C ILE A 44 25.72 5.21 -12.78
N LEU A 45 25.42 4.07 -13.42
CA LEU A 45 25.36 2.76 -12.76
C LEU A 45 26.74 2.33 -12.24
N ASN A 46 27.80 2.55 -13.01
CA ASN A 46 29.18 2.28 -12.60
C ASN A 46 29.59 3.20 -11.43
N PHE A 47 29.21 4.48 -11.46
CA PHE A 47 29.41 5.42 -10.38
C PHE A 47 28.62 5.02 -9.11
N LEU A 48 27.39 4.55 -9.26
CA LEU A 48 26.60 3.97 -8.18
C LEU A 48 27.26 2.71 -7.59
N GLU A 49 27.94 1.92 -8.41
CA GLU A 49 28.56 0.68 -7.98
C GLU A 49 29.91 0.90 -7.27
N HIS A 50 30.77 1.75 -7.84
CA HIS A 50 32.17 1.89 -7.46
C HIS A 50 32.54 3.27 -6.91
N GLY A 51 31.61 4.22 -6.89
CA GLY A 51 31.82 5.54 -6.32
C GLY A 51 31.87 5.53 -4.79
N GLU A 52 32.37 6.61 -4.21
CA GLU A 52 32.52 6.78 -2.77
C GLU A 52 31.18 6.96 -2.07
N LYS A 53 30.85 6.00 -1.21
CA LYS A 53 29.61 6.00 -0.42
C LYS A 53 29.74 6.93 0.79
N PRO A 54 28.64 7.56 1.25
CA PRO A 54 27.26 7.46 0.74
C PRO A 54 26.95 8.41 -0.43
N TYR A 55 27.88 9.30 -0.79
CA TYR A 55 27.66 10.37 -1.77
C TYR A 55 27.29 9.85 -3.15
N SER A 56 28.02 8.84 -3.63
CA SER A 56 27.78 8.23 -4.94
C SER A 56 26.39 7.62 -5.05
N GLU A 57 25.94 6.88 -4.03
CA GLU A 57 24.64 6.21 -4.04
C GLU A 57 23.47 7.19 -4.11
N PHE A 58 23.52 8.25 -3.31
CA PHE A 58 22.45 9.25 -3.33
C PHE A 58 22.42 10.05 -4.64
N ILE A 59 23.57 10.54 -5.10
CA ILE A 59 23.63 11.38 -6.29
C ILE A 59 23.30 10.56 -7.52
N ALA A 60 23.91 9.37 -7.68
CA ALA A 60 23.63 8.51 -8.82
C ALA A 60 22.14 8.11 -8.88
N SER A 61 21.55 7.67 -7.76
CA SER A 61 20.11 7.32 -7.74
C SER A 61 19.20 8.50 -8.11
N THR A 62 19.55 9.71 -7.68
CA THR A 62 18.80 10.93 -8.01
C THR A 62 18.96 11.30 -9.49
N THR A 63 20.17 11.19 -10.03
CA THR A 63 20.44 11.45 -11.46
C THR A 63 19.74 10.42 -12.35
N LEU A 64 19.77 9.13 -11.97
CA LEU A 64 19.05 8.06 -12.67
C LEU A 64 17.54 8.31 -12.69
N LYS A 65 16.96 8.73 -11.56
CA LYS A 65 15.53 9.06 -11.47
C LYS A 65 15.16 10.18 -12.45
N ARG A 66 15.89 11.29 -12.45
CA ARG A 66 15.68 12.39 -13.40
C ARG A 66 15.81 11.95 -14.84
N LEU A 67 16.80 11.10 -15.13
CA LEU A 67 17.01 10.58 -16.48
C LEU A 67 15.78 9.74 -16.91
N SER A 68 15.31 8.82 -16.05
CA SER A 68 14.15 7.96 -16.34
C SER A 68 12.83 8.70 -16.59
N GLU A 69 12.69 9.92 -16.04
CA GLU A 69 11.50 10.75 -16.19
C GLU A 69 11.47 11.54 -17.50
N LYS A 70 12.62 11.71 -18.17
CA LYS A 70 12.69 12.35 -19.48
C LYS A 70 12.29 11.32 -20.55
N ARG A 71 11.55 11.75 -21.58
CA ARG A 71 11.34 10.91 -22.78
C ARG A 71 12.66 10.85 -23.53
N ILE A 72 13.44 9.85 -23.17
CA ILE A 72 14.76 9.67 -23.68
C ILE A 72 14.70 9.09 -25.12
N ASN A 73 15.42 9.70 -26.07
CA ASN A 73 15.71 9.14 -27.41
C ASN A 73 16.79 8.03 -27.37
N ILE A 74 16.80 7.14 -26.36
CA ILE A 74 17.67 5.96 -26.34
C ILE A 74 17.07 4.91 -27.29
N PRO A 75 17.87 4.24 -28.13
CA PRO A 75 17.44 3.04 -28.84
C PRO A 75 16.86 1.98 -27.91
N ILE A 76 15.70 1.41 -28.24
CA ILE A 76 14.97 0.43 -27.40
C ILE A 76 15.87 -0.69 -26.85
N THR A 77 16.81 -1.19 -27.66
CA THR A 77 17.78 -2.24 -27.28
C THR A 77 18.66 -1.82 -26.10
N GLU A 78 19.12 -0.57 -26.10
CA GLU A 78 19.87 0.00 -25.00
C GLU A 78 18.96 0.18 -23.77
N GLN A 79 17.72 0.64 -23.92
CA GLN A 79 16.79 0.76 -22.78
C GLN A 79 16.55 -0.60 -22.09
N LEU A 80 16.45 -1.68 -22.87
CA LEU A 80 16.28 -3.04 -22.34
C LEU A 80 17.55 -3.53 -21.64
N ARG A 81 18.73 -3.33 -22.26
CA ARG A 81 20.02 -3.66 -21.66
C ARG A 81 20.18 -2.97 -20.30
N LEU A 82 19.81 -1.71 -20.24
CA LEU A 82 19.87 -0.88 -19.04
C LEU A 82 18.90 -1.36 -17.95
N ALA A 83 17.65 -1.68 -18.31
CA ALA A 83 16.69 -2.27 -17.37
C ALA A 83 17.21 -3.57 -16.76
N ASN A 84 17.80 -4.46 -17.57
CA ASN A 84 18.35 -5.73 -17.11
C ASN A 84 19.59 -5.54 -16.22
N GLN A 85 20.49 -4.62 -16.57
CA GLN A 85 21.64 -4.27 -15.73
C GLN A 85 21.22 -3.70 -14.37
N LEU A 86 20.19 -2.84 -14.37
CA LEU A 86 19.63 -2.29 -13.14
C LEU A 86 19.00 -3.38 -12.26
N LEU A 87 18.22 -4.30 -12.85
CA LEU A 87 17.67 -5.45 -12.12
C LEU A 87 18.77 -6.33 -11.51
N GLN A 88 19.83 -6.62 -12.27
CA GLN A 88 20.96 -7.40 -11.77
C GLN A 88 21.67 -6.68 -10.62
N PHE A 89 21.90 -5.38 -10.75
CA PHE A 89 22.49 -4.56 -9.70
C PHE A 89 21.63 -4.59 -8.42
N LEU A 90 20.31 -4.40 -8.56
CA LEU A 90 19.36 -4.45 -7.45
C LEU A 90 19.37 -5.82 -6.77
N ALA A 91 19.29 -6.90 -7.55
CA ALA A 91 19.31 -8.27 -7.04
C ALA A 91 20.59 -8.58 -6.26
N ASN A 92 21.75 -8.15 -6.77
CA ASN A 92 23.05 -8.31 -6.10
C ASN A 92 23.16 -7.51 -4.78
N ARG A 93 22.34 -6.47 -4.62
CA ARG A 93 22.38 -5.57 -3.47
C ARG A 93 21.16 -5.66 -2.55
N ALA A 94 20.22 -6.56 -2.81
CA ALA A 94 18.97 -6.70 -2.05
C ALA A 94 19.19 -6.84 -0.53
N GLU A 95 20.24 -7.56 -0.12
CA GLU A 95 20.55 -7.80 1.29
C GLU A 95 21.31 -6.65 1.96
N ASN A 96 22.20 -5.97 1.23
CA ASN A 96 23.27 -5.16 1.83
C ASN A 96 23.17 -3.65 1.54
N ALA A 97 22.32 -3.23 0.60
CA ALA A 97 22.15 -1.81 0.29
C ALA A 97 21.09 -1.14 1.15
N ASP A 98 21.31 0.16 1.37
CA ASP A 98 20.35 1.06 1.98
C ASP A 98 19.03 1.09 1.16
N ARG A 99 17.91 1.00 1.88
CA ARG A 99 16.56 0.90 1.29
C ARG A 99 16.14 2.17 0.58
N PHE A 100 16.61 3.34 1.03
CA PHE A 100 16.27 4.59 0.35
C PHE A 100 16.90 4.64 -1.05
N THR A 101 18.12 4.15 -1.20
CA THR A 101 18.77 4.03 -2.52
C THR A 101 18.09 2.96 -3.39
N LEU A 102 17.78 1.79 -2.83
CA LEU A 102 17.06 0.73 -3.57
C LEU A 102 15.70 1.23 -4.07
N ASN A 103 14.90 1.90 -3.23
CA ASN A 103 13.59 2.42 -3.63
C ASN A 103 13.66 3.42 -4.79
N LYS A 104 14.65 4.32 -4.80
CA LYS A 104 14.85 5.24 -5.94
C LYS A 104 15.18 4.50 -7.24
N LEU A 105 15.91 3.39 -7.15
CA LEU A 105 16.28 2.58 -8.30
C LEU A 105 15.11 1.70 -8.76
N CYS A 106 14.25 1.25 -7.84
CA CYS A 106 12.97 0.64 -8.17
C CYS A 106 12.08 1.60 -8.98
N ASP A 107 12.01 2.88 -8.60
CA ASP A 107 11.30 3.92 -9.37
C ASP A 107 11.85 4.06 -10.80
N VAL A 108 13.19 4.03 -10.95
CA VAL A 108 13.85 4.11 -12.26
C VAL A 108 13.45 2.93 -13.15
N PHE A 109 13.52 1.70 -12.60
CA PHE A 109 13.10 0.51 -13.31
C PHE A 109 11.62 0.61 -13.71
N ALA A 110 10.74 1.00 -12.77
CA ALA A 110 9.32 1.15 -13.00
C ALA A 110 8.99 2.14 -14.13
N ASN A 111 9.68 3.28 -14.18
CA ASN A 111 9.51 4.26 -15.25
C ASN A 111 9.94 3.71 -16.61
N ILE A 112 11.11 3.04 -16.68
CA ILE A 112 11.58 2.41 -17.92
C ILE A 112 10.58 1.34 -18.39
N SER A 113 10.10 0.47 -17.49
CA SER A 113 9.09 -0.53 -17.81
C SER A 113 7.78 0.08 -18.29
N LYS A 114 7.31 1.17 -17.67
CA LYS A 114 6.09 1.90 -18.07
C LYS A 114 6.21 2.44 -19.49
N TYR A 115 7.27 3.18 -19.79
CA TYR A 115 7.42 3.84 -21.08
C TYR A 115 7.61 2.86 -22.24
N ASN A 116 8.16 1.67 -21.96
CA ASN A 116 8.44 0.66 -22.97
C ASN A 116 7.47 -0.53 -22.93
N PHE A 117 6.38 -0.44 -22.18
CA PHE A 117 5.49 -1.57 -21.90
C PHE A 117 4.84 -2.19 -23.14
N THR A 118 4.55 -1.38 -24.17
CA THR A 118 3.91 -1.82 -25.43
C THR A 118 4.91 -2.14 -26.54
N ILE A 119 6.21 -1.98 -26.28
CA ILE A 119 7.23 -2.19 -27.30
C ILE A 119 7.38 -3.69 -27.57
N ARG A 120 7.38 -4.02 -28.87
CA ARG A 120 7.60 -5.38 -29.36
C ARG A 120 8.99 -5.50 -29.96
N ASP A 121 9.60 -6.65 -29.72
CA ASP A 121 10.79 -7.10 -30.42
C ASP A 121 10.44 -7.40 -31.89
N SER A 122 11.29 -6.94 -32.81
CA SER A 122 11.08 -7.07 -34.26
C SER A 122 11.20 -8.50 -34.77
N GLU A 123 11.96 -9.35 -34.09
CA GLU A 123 12.25 -10.73 -34.52
C GLU A 123 11.22 -11.72 -33.97
N ASN A 124 11.00 -11.71 -32.65
CA ASN A 124 10.17 -12.72 -31.98
C ASN A 124 8.74 -12.23 -31.64
N LYS A 125 8.43 -10.95 -31.90
CA LYS A 125 7.15 -10.28 -31.57
C LYS A 125 6.78 -10.31 -30.08
N ALA A 126 7.71 -10.67 -29.20
CA ALA A 126 7.54 -10.65 -27.75
C ALA A 126 7.65 -9.21 -27.22
N TYR A 127 7.23 -9.04 -25.96
CA TYR A 127 7.32 -7.78 -25.25
C TYR A 127 8.45 -7.87 -24.22
N PRO A 128 9.69 -7.48 -24.54
CA PRO A 128 10.85 -7.78 -23.71
C PRO A 128 10.75 -7.18 -22.30
N PHE A 129 10.24 -5.96 -22.16
CA PHE A 129 10.04 -5.33 -20.85
C PHE A 129 8.96 -6.02 -20.00
N ARG A 130 7.99 -6.70 -20.63
CA ARG A 130 7.03 -7.55 -19.92
C ARG A 130 7.67 -8.84 -19.43
N THR A 131 8.64 -9.38 -20.17
CA THR A 131 9.43 -10.53 -19.73
C THR A 131 10.22 -10.20 -18.48
N SER A 132 10.93 -9.05 -18.45
CA SER A 132 11.64 -8.60 -17.25
C SER A 132 10.70 -8.43 -16.05
N LEU A 133 9.49 -7.89 -16.24
CA LEU A 133 8.48 -7.83 -15.17
C LEU A 133 8.04 -9.22 -14.71
N THR A 134 7.93 -10.18 -15.62
CA THR A 134 7.57 -11.57 -15.29
C THR A 134 8.67 -12.25 -14.46
N GLU A 135 9.95 -11.93 -14.72
CA GLU A 135 11.06 -12.40 -13.89
C GLU A 135 10.99 -11.85 -12.46
N VAL A 136 10.66 -10.56 -12.30
CA VAL A 136 10.41 -9.95 -10.99
C VAL A 136 9.23 -10.63 -10.28
N GLN A 137 8.15 -10.94 -11.01
CA GLN A 137 7.02 -11.71 -10.47
C GLN A 137 7.47 -13.08 -9.95
N ASN A 138 8.34 -13.79 -10.68
CA ASN A 138 8.81 -15.10 -10.25
C ASN A 138 9.63 -15.05 -8.95
N ALA A 139 10.39 -13.98 -8.72
CA ALA A 139 11.16 -13.78 -7.50
C ALA A 139 10.27 -13.60 -6.25
N LEU A 140 9.03 -13.12 -6.40
CA LEU A 140 8.07 -12.95 -5.30
C LEU A 140 7.64 -14.27 -4.64
N ASN A 141 7.85 -15.41 -5.31
CA ASN A 141 7.60 -16.74 -4.73
C ASN A 141 8.58 -17.09 -3.59
N GLN A 142 9.63 -16.29 -3.38
CA GLN A 142 10.60 -16.48 -2.31
C GLN A 142 10.27 -15.54 -1.15
N VAL A 143 10.31 -16.05 0.09
CA VAL A 143 10.08 -15.25 1.30
C VAL A 143 11.43 -14.87 1.92
N ASN A 144 12.21 -14.06 1.19
CA ASN A 144 13.57 -13.65 1.56
C ASN A 144 13.88 -12.23 1.06
N ALA A 145 15.15 -11.83 1.03
CA ALA A 145 15.57 -10.52 0.55
C ALA A 145 15.23 -10.28 -0.94
N GLN A 146 15.31 -11.30 -1.79
CA GLN A 146 14.95 -11.21 -3.21
C GLN A 146 13.44 -11.02 -3.38
N GLY A 147 12.62 -11.75 -2.62
CA GLY A 147 11.18 -11.53 -2.61
C GLY A 147 10.78 -10.17 -2.07
N THR A 148 11.52 -9.65 -1.07
CA THR A 148 11.32 -8.29 -0.55
C THR A 148 11.58 -7.24 -1.64
N LEU A 149 12.72 -7.36 -2.33
CA LEU A 149 13.04 -6.47 -3.46
C LEU A 149 12.01 -6.58 -4.60
N ALA A 150 11.52 -7.80 -4.88
CA ALA A 150 10.48 -7.99 -5.88
C ALA A 150 9.19 -7.25 -5.50
N LEU A 151 8.77 -7.30 -4.24
CA LEU A 151 7.62 -6.54 -3.74
C LEU A 151 7.82 -5.02 -3.87
N GLU A 152 9.00 -4.51 -3.53
CA GLU A 152 9.36 -3.09 -3.67
C GLU A 152 9.34 -2.65 -5.15
N LEU A 153 9.92 -3.45 -6.05
CA LEU A 153 9.90 -3.22 -7.49
C LEU A 153 8.48 -3.21 -8.06
N LEU A 154 7.66 -4.21 -7.73
CA LEU A 154 6.29 -4.29 -8.21
C LEU A 154 5.43 -3.15 -7.65
N THR A 155 5.67 -2.73 -6.41
CA THR A 155 5.01 -1.55 -5.82
C THR A 155 5.33 -0.28 -6.62
N ALA A 156 6.61 -0.08 -6.95
CA ALA A 156 7.03 1.05 -7.79
C ALA A 156 6.41 0.99 -9.19
N VAL A 157 6.32 -0.20 -9.79
CA VAL A 157 5.66 -0.43 -11.09
C VAL A 157 4.18 -0.05 -11.02
N VAL A 158 3.44 -0.53 -10.03
CA VAL A 158 2.01 -0.17 -9.86
C VAL A 158 1.86 1.35 -9.75
N GLN A 159 2.68 1.99 -8.91
CA GLN A 159 2.66 3.44 -8.74
C GLN A 159 2.99 4.21 -10.03
N ALA A 160 3.97 3.77 -10.82
CA ALA A 160 4.33 4.44 -12.06
C ALA A 160 3.17 4.41 -13.09
N PHE A 161 2.46 3.28 -13.18
CA PHE A 161 1.32 3.10 -14.08
C PHE A 161 0.04 3.80 -13.62
N ASP A 162 -0.08 4.07 -12.32
CA ASP A 162 -1.23 4.76 -11.71
C ASP A 162 -1.19 6.28 -11.98
N VAL A 163 0.01 6.88 -12.00
CA VAL A 163 0.17 8.30 -12.34
C VAL A 163 -0.09 8.52 -13.83
N GLN A 164 -1.31 8.92 -14.17
CA GLN A 164 -1.65 9.44 -15.50
C GLN A 164 -1.22 10.90 -15.59
N LYS A 165 -0.15 11.20 -16.33
CA LYS A 165 0.18 12.62 -16.63
C LYS A 165 -0.81 13.12 -17.69
N ALA A 166 -1.35 14.32 -17.52
CA ALA A 166 -2.29 14.95 -18.48
C ALA A 166 -1.76 15.01 -19.93
N SER A 167 -0.44 14.90 -20.12
CA SER A 167 0.25 14.83 -21.41
C SER A 167 0.33 13.43 -22.05
N GLU A 168 -0.15 12.37 -21.39
CA GLU A 168 -0.06 10.96 -21.84
C GLU A 168 -1.28 10.50 -22.67
N GLY A 169 -2.11 11.43 -23.18
CA GLY A 169 -3.36 11.16 -23.90
C GLY A 169 -3.27 10.49 -25.29
N THR A 170 -2.18 9.78 -25.62
CA THR A 170 -2.08 9.05 -26.90
C THR A 170 -2.87 7.73 -26.85
N SER A 171 -3.30 7.23 -28.01
CA SER A 171 -3.97 5.93 -28.14
C SER A 171 -3.10 4.77 -27.61
N GLU A 172 -1.78 4.85 -27.80
CA GLU A 172 -0.82 3.84 -27.35
C GLU A 172 -0.73 3.75 -25.81
N HIS A 173 -0.71 4.88 -25.10
CA HIS A 173 -0.71 4.88 -23.63
C HIS A 173 -2.01 4.30 -23.06
N ARG A 174 -3.15 4.55 -23.71
CA ARG A 174 -4.44 3.94 -23.31
C ARG A 174 -4.44 2.42 -23.49
N VAL A 175 -3.86 1.91 -24.59
CA VAL A 175 -3.69 0.46 -24.80
C VAL A 175 -2.75 -0.15 -23.76
N SER A 176 -1.62 0.51 -23.49
CA SER A 176 -0.67 0.11 -22.45
C SER A 176 -1.33 -0.03 -21.07
N HIS A 177 -2.10 0.99 -20.68
CA HIS A 177 -2.79 1.04 -19.39
C HIS A 177 -3.86 -0.06 -19.29
N ASN A 178 -4.69 -0.24 -20.33
CA ASN A 178 -5.69 -1.31 -20.36
C ASN A 178 -5.08 -2.71 -20.28
N GLU A 179 -3.97 -2.97 -20.97
CA GLU A 179 -3.30 -4.27 -20.93
C GLU A 179 -2.62 -4.53 -19.57
N PHE A 180 -2.00 -3.50 -18.98
CA PHE A 180 -1.43 -3.58 -17.63
C PHE A 180 -2.51 -3.87 -16.58
N GLN A 181 -3.63 -3.14 -16.62
CA GLN A 181 -4.76 -3.34 -15.72
C GLN A 181 -5.37 -4.75 -15.83
N ASN A 182 -5.66 -5.20 -17.05
CA ASN A 182 -6.41 -6.45 -17.24
C ASN A 182 -5.56 -7.71 -17.04
N LYS A 183 -4.25 -7.64 -17.30
CA LYS A 183 -3.35 -8.80 -17.18
C LYS A 183 -2.48 -8.71 -15.92
N PHE A 184 -1.59 -7.71 -15.86
CA PHE A 184 -0.56 -7.64 -14.82
C PHE A 184 -1.14 -7.36 -13.44
N LEU A 185 -2.03 -6.36 -13.29
CA LEU A 185 -2.60 -6.06 -11.98
C LEU A 185 -3.46 -7.23 -11.44
N ARG A 186 -4.15 -7.96 -12.32
CA ARG A 186 -4.89 -9.18 -11.92
C ARG A 186 -3.97 -10.27 -11.39
N ASP A 187 -2.85 -10.50 -12.07
CA ASP A 187 -1.85 -11.48 -11.65
C ASP A 187 -1.20 -11.03 -10.33
N PHE A 188 -0.85 -9.75 -10.22
CA PHE A 188 -0.31 -9.14 -9.00
C PHE A 188 -1.25 -9.29 -7.80
N ASN A 189 -2.56 -9.05 -7.97
CA ASN A 189 -3.55 -9.29 -6.92
C ASN A 189 -3.56 -10.75 -6.47
N SER A 190 -3.57 -11.69 -7.43
CA SER A 190 -3.57 -13.12 -7.12
C SER A 190 -2.30 -13.53 -6.36
N MET A 191 -1.15 -12.99 -6.75
CA MET A 191 0.14 -13.22 -6.11
C MET A 191 0.20 -12.62 -4.70
N GLY A 192 -0.21 -11.36 -4.52
CA GLY A 192 -0.24 -10.70 -3.21
C GLY A 192 -1.11 -11.45 -2.21
N ILE A 193 -2.28 -11.93 -2.64
CA ILE A 193 -3.17 -12.75 -1.81
C ILE A 193 -2.49 -14.07 -1.41
N ASN A 194 -1.87 -14.75 -2.38
CA ASN A 194 -1.16 -16.00 -2.10
C ASN A 194 -0.01 -15.79 -1.11
N GLN A 195 0.74 -14.69 -1.23
CA GLN A 195 1.83 -14.38 -0.31
C GLN A 195 1.34 -14.00 1.08
N ILE A 196 0.23 -13.27 1.21
CA ILE A 196 -0.38 -13.00 2.52
C ILE A 196 -0.76 -14.32 3.20
N SER A 197 -1.41 -15.23 2.48
CA SER A 197 -1.73 -16.57 3.00
C SER A 197 -0.48 -17.37 3.36
N GLN A 198 0.57 -17.33 2.54
CA GLN A 198 1.84 -18.01 2.83
C GLN A 198 2.52 -17.49 4.09
N VAL A 199 2.59 -16.17 4.26
CA VAL A 199 3.14 -15.51 5.46
C VAL A 199 2.35 -15.91 6.70
N VAL A 200 1.02 -15.91 6.63
CA VAL A 200 0.16 -16.36 7.74
C VAL A 200 0.50 -17.80 8.15
N GLU A 201 0.63 -18.71 7.18
CA GLU A 201 0.95 -20.11 7.46
C GLU A 201 2.37 -20.32 8.01
N MET A 202 3.32 -19.46 7.65
CA MET A 202 4.66 -19.45 8.24
C MET A 202 4.64 -18.95 9.70
N LEU A 203 3.92 -17.85 9.97
CA LEU A 203 3.80 -17.27 11.31
C LEU A 203 3.04 -18.19 12.29
N LYS A 204 2.10 -19.00 11.80
CA LYS A 204 1.43 -20.04 12.60
C LYS A 204 2.35 -21.18 13.03
N LYS A 205 3.54 -21.34 12.42
CA LYS A 205 4.50 -22.42 12.68
C LYS A 205 5.74 -21.87 13.39
N PRO A 206 5.79 -21.86 14.73
CA PRO A 206 6.85 -21.17 15.48
C PRO A 206 8.26 -21.72 15.23
N SER A 207 8.36 -23.02 14.94
CA SER A 207 9.64 -23.71 14.73
C SER A 207 10.20 -23.60 13.31
N GLY A 208 9.48 -22.95 12.38
CA GLY A 208 9.90 -22.77 10.99
C GLY A 208 10.69 -21.47 10.77
N GLU A 209 11.31 -21.37 9.60
CA GLU A 209 11.90 -20.11 9.13
C GLU A 209 10.81 -19.02 9.07
N GLN A 210 11.03 -17.93 9.81
CA GLN A 210 10.06 -16.86 9.94
C GLN A 210 10.28 -15.80 8.85
N PRO A 211 9.20 -15.25 8.27
CA PRO A 211 9.32 -14.12 7.36
C PRO A 211 9.89 -12.91 8.11
N SER A 212 10.86 -12.21 7.49
CA SER A 212 11.37 -10.96 8.07
C SER A 212 10.27 -9.90 8.12
N ILE A 213 10.29 -9.03 9.14
CA ILE A 213 9.36 -7.89 9.24
C ILE A 213 9.44 -6.99 8.01
N THR A 214 10.64 -6.79 7.44
CA THR A 214 10.83 -6.02 6.21
C THR A 214 10.06 -6.61 5.03
N TYR A 215 10.05 -7.94 4.89
CA TYR A 215 9.26 -8.62 3.87
C TYR A 215 7.76 -8.41 4.09
N ILE A 216 7.27 -8.59 5.34
CA ILE A 216 5.86 -8.40 5.66
C ILE A 216 5.41 -6.97 5.36
N ARG A 217 6.22 -5.98 5.75
CA ARG A 217 5.94 -4.57 5.45
C ARG A 217 5.86 -4.33 3.95
N ALA A 218 6.84 -4.80 3.17
CA ALA A 218 6.84 -4.65 1.71
C ALA A 218 5.62 -5.33 1.07
N LEU A 219 5.20 -6.49 1.59
CA LEU A 219 4.01 -7.21 1.11
C LEU A 219 2.72 -6.41 1.36
N LEU A 220 2.58 -5.85 2.56
CA LEU A 220 1.42 -5.04 2.92
C LEU A 220 1.40 -3.72 2.12
N GLU A 221 2.55 -3.06 1.93
CA GLU A 221 2.66 -1.85 1.11
C GLU A 221 2.31 -2.13 -0.35
N PHE A 222 2.81 -3.23 -0.92
CA PHE A 222 2.46 -3.70 -2.25
C PHE A 222 0.96 -3.94 -2.40
N TYR A 223 0.39 -4.73 -1.50
CA TYR A 223 -1.02 -5.10 -1.61
C TYR A 223 -1.95 -3.91 -1.38
N ARG A 224 -1.62 -3.01 -0.44
CA ARG A 224 -2.33 -1.75 -0.26
C ARG A 224 -2.29 -0.91 -1.53
N ARG A 225 -1.12 -0.80 -2.17
CA ARG A 225 -0.96 -0.04 -3.42
C ARG A 225 -1.82 -0.62 -4.55
N LEU A 226 -1.98 -1.93 -4.63
CA LEU A 226 -2.87 -2.56 -5.62
C LEU A 226 -4.34 -2.17 -5.41
N LEU A 227 -4.80 -2.09 -4.16
CA LEU A 227 -6.17 -1.72 -3.83
C LEU A 227 -6.44 -0.22 -4.02
N ASP A 228 -5.42 0.62 -3.85
CA ASP A 228 -5.49 2.08 -4.03
C ASP A 228 -5.38 2.50 -5.52
N TYR A 229 -5.08 1.56 -6.42
CA TYR A 229 -4.92 1.83 -7.85
C TYR A 229 -6.21 2.38 -8.48
N GLU A 230 -6.09 3.45 -9.27
CA GLU A 230 -7.23 4.12 -9.88
C GLU A 230 -7.68 3.43 -11.19
N PHE A 231 -8.68 2.57 -11.09
CA PHE A 231 -9.24 1.87 -12.27
C PHE A 231 -10.13 2.76 -13.16
N LEU A 232 -10.78 3.77 -12.58
CA LEU A 232 -11.66 4.70 -13.28
C LEU A 232 -11.01 6.08 -13.27
N GLY A 233 -10.58 6.57 -14.43
CA GLY A 233 -9.97 7.89 -14.57
C GLY A 233 -10.80 8.99 -13.90
N SER A 234 -10.09 9.92 -13.26
CA SER A 234 -10.52 10.99 -12.34
C SER A 234 -11.61 11.95 -12.83
N ASN A 235 -12.81 11.43 -13.06
CA ASN A 235 -14.02 12.22 -13.29
C ASN A 235 -14.96 12.27 -12.07
N PHE A 236 -14.52 11.80 -10.91
CA PHE A 236 -15.31 11.83 -9.67
C PHE A 236 -14.66 12.78 -8.66
N ASP A 237 -15.47 13.62 -8.03
CA ASP A 237 -15.03 14.45 -6.91
C ASP A 237 -14.41 13.56 -5.83
N ILE A 238 -13.20 13.93 -5.40
CA ILE A 238 -12.34 13.15 -4.48
C ILE A 238 -13.05 12.88 -3.14
N GLU A 239 -14.03 13.72 -2.78
CA GLU A 239 -14.82 13.62 -1.55
C GLU A 239 -15.89 12.52 -1.59
N GLU A 240 -16.26 11.98 -2.76
CA GLU A 240 -17.26 10.91 -2.93
C GLU A 240 -16.67 9.50 -3.16
N ARG A 241 -15.34 9.31 -3.16
CA ARG A 241 -14.70 7.98 -3.29
C ARG A 241 -14.79 7.18 -1.98
N GLU A 242 -16.02 6.84 -1.61
CA GLU A 242 -16.33 6.02 -0.44
C GLU A 242 -16.30 4.54 -0.76
N THR A 243 -16.39 4.20 -2.04
CA THR A 243 -16.29 2.84 -2.55
C THR A 243 -15.02 2.66 -3.37
N VAL A 244 -14.35 1.52 -3.17
CA VAL A 244 -13.24 1.05 -4.00
C VAL A 244 -13.83 0.29 -5.17
N ASP A 245 -13.49 0.73 -6.38
CA ASP A 245 -13.93 0.10 -7.63
C ASP A 245 -12.85 -0.86 -8.13
N LEU A 246 -13.17 -2.15 -8.13
CA LEU A 246 -12.28 -3.20 -8.64
C LEU A 246 -12.84 -3.83 -9.91
N PRO A 247 -11.97 -4.31 -10.82
CA PRO A 247 -12.41 -5.06 -12.01
C PRO A 247 -13.18 -6.33 -11.65
N ALA A 248 -14.21 -6.65 -12.43
CA ALA A 248 -14.98 -7.90 -12.26
C ALA A 248 -14.10 -9.17 -12.31
N SER A 249 -12.98 -9.12 -13.04
CA SER A 249 -12.02 -10.24 -13.14
C SER A 249 -11.30 -10.57 -11.83
N TRP A 250 -11.37 -9.69 -10.82
CA TRP A 250 -10.78 -9.89 -9.49
C TRP A 250 -11.76 -10.53 -8.50
N ARG A 251 -13.07 -10.48 -8.79
CA ARG A 251 -14.16 -10.87 -7.88
C ARG A 251 -13.93 -12.20 -7.17
N GLN A 252 -13.53 -13.25 -7.90
CA GLN A 252 -13.32 -14.57 -7.31
C GLN A 252 -12.15 -14.60 -6.34
N LYS A 253 -11.05 -13.92 -6.69
CA LYS A 253 -9.81 -13.98 -5.90
C LYS A 253 -9.85 -13.02 -4.71
N ILE A 254 -10.46 -11.84 -4.86
CA ILE A 254 -10.51 -10.84 -3.79
C ILE A 254 -11.28 -11.31 -2.55
N ILE A 255 -12.27 -12.20 -2.71
CA ILE A 255 -13.03 -12.76 -1.57
C ILE A 255 -12.12 -13.56 -0.63
N THR A 256 -11.03 -14.15 -1.14
CA THR A 256 -10.18 -15.05 -0.34
C THR A 256 -9.16 -14.33 0.53
N VAL A 257 -9.06 -12.99 0.47
CA VAL A 257 -8.04 -12.24 1.23
C VAL A 257 -8.52 -11.76 2.60
N TYR A 258 -9.84 -11.65 2.81
CA TYR A 258 -10.42 -11.06 4.02
C TYR A 258 -9.99 -11.78 5.29
N GLU A 259 -10.13 -13.11 5.35
CA GLU A 259 -9.71 -13.88 6.52
C GLU A 259 -8.18 -13.85 6.73
N PRO A 260 -7.33 -14.14 5.71
CA PRO A 260 -5.88 -14.07 5.89
C PRO A 260 -5.34 -12.73 6.38
N ILE A 261 -5.91 -11.58 5.96
CA ILE A 261 -5.40 -10.28 6.39
C ILE A 261 -5.70 -9.99 7.87
N PHE A 262 -6.88 -10.39 8.38
CA PHE A 262 -7.19 -10.29 9.81
C PHE A 262 -6.36 -11.27 10.65
N GLU A 263 -6.14 -12.48 10.13
CA GLU A 263 -5.27 -13.46 10.77
C GLU A 263 -3.81 -12.96 10.84
N LEU A 264 -3.32 -12.31 9.79
CA LEU A 264 -2.01 -11.65 9.81
C LEU A 264 -1.94 -10.56 10.88
N TYR A 265 -2.97 -9.70 10.99
CA TYR A 265 -3.06 -8.72 12.07
C TYR A 265 -3.01 -9.37 13.46
N ARG A 266 -3.70 -10.51 13.65
CA ARG A 266 -3.69 -11.26 14.91
C ARG A 266 -2.29 -11.78 15.26
N LEU A 267 -1.57 -12.31 14.28
CA LEU A 267 -0.25 -12.93 14.48
C LEU A 267 0.89 -11.90 14.64
N LEU A 268 0.74 -10.68 14.12
CA LEU A 268 1.76 -9.64 14.24
C LEU A 268 1.89 -9.13 15.69
N PRO A 269 3.12 -8.97 16.22
CA PRO A 269 3.32 -8.47 17.57
C PRO A 269 3.06 -6.96 17.67
N VAL A 270 2.70 -6.50 18.88
CA VAL A 270 2.37 -5.08 19.17
C VAL A 270 3.50 -4.12 18.77
N ALA A 271 4.76 -4.57 18.85
CA ALA A 271 5.94 -3.78 18.47
C ALA A 271 5.94 -3.36 16.99
N GLU A 272 5.24 -4.09 16.12
CA GLU A 272 5.24 -3.86 14.67
C GLU A 272 4.10 -2.94 14.24
N SER A 273 4.04 -1.76 14.85
CA SER A 273 2.94 -0.80 14.69
C SER A 273 2.68 -0.40 13.23
N ASN A 274 3.74 -0.30 12.41
CA ASN A 274 3.62 0.02 10.99
C ASN A 274 2.92 -1.09 10.20
N CYS A 275 3.28 -2.35 10.44
CA CYS A 275 2.65 -3.50 9.79
C CYS A 275 1.19 -3.66 10.25
N LEU A 276 0.92 -3.47 11.54
CA LEU A 276 -0.45 -3.48 12.08
C LEU A 276 -1.32 -2.40 11.45
N LYS A 277 -0.79 -1.17 11.34
CA LYS A 277 -1.47 -0.06 10.65
C LYS A 277 -1.78 -0.40 9.19
N LEU A 278 -0.80 -0.90 8.43
CA LEU A 278 -0.98 -1.28 7.03
C LEU A 278 -2.01 -2.39 6.86
N ALA A 279 -2.03 -3.39 7.75
CA ALA A 279 -3.02 -4.46 7.72
C ALA A 279 -4.45 -3.92 7.89
N ILE A 280 -4.67 -3.02 8.86
CA ILE A 280 -5.99 -2.40 9.05
C ILE A 280 -6.35 -1.46 7.88
N GLN A 281 -5.38 -0.76 7.29
CA GLN A 281 -5.61 0.03 6.08
C GLN A 281 -6.10 -0.84 4.92
N ILE A 282 -5.50 -2.03 4.72
CA ILE A 282 -5.97 -3.01 3.73
C ILE A 282 -7.39 -3.47 4.07
N CYS A 283 -7.69 -3.81 5.35
CA CYS A 283 -9.04 -4.17 5.77
C CYS A 283 -10.05 -3.06 5.49
N SER A 284 -9.67 -1.80 5.72
CA SER A 284 -10.47 -0.60 5.43
C SER A 284 -10.75 -0.45 3.94
N SER A 285 -9.75 -0.64 3.07
CA SER A 285 -9.94 -0.62 1.62
C SER A 285 -10.82 -1.79 1.14
N LEU A 286 -10.63 -2.99 1.69
CA LEU A 286 -11.45 -4.17 1.38
C LEU A 286 -12.92 -3.98 1.80
N ALA A 287 -13.17 -3.44 3.00
CA ALA A 287 -14.51 -3.11 3.47
C ALA A 287 -15.23 -2.07 2.60
N SER A 288 -14.47 -1.35 1.78
CA SER A 288 -14.98 -0.32 0.86
C SER A 288 -15.19 -0.84 -0.56
N VAL A 289 -14.78 -2.07 -0.88
CA VAL A 289 -14.98 -2.63 -2.22
C VAL A 289 -16.46 -2.65 -2.54
N ARG A 290 -16.85 -2.02 -3.65
CA ARG A 290 -18.25 -1.79 -3.99
C ARG A 290 -19.07 -3.07 -3.91
N ARG A 291 -20.04 -3.12 -2.99
CA ARG A 291 -20.87 -4.31 -2.73
C ARG A 291 -21.54 -4.92 -3.96
N THR A 292 -21.85 -4.12 -4.99
CA THR A 292 -22.51 -4.59 -6.22
C THR A 292 -21.59 -5.42 -7.12
N LEU A 293 -20.29 -5.47 -6.83
CA LEU A 293 -19.36 -6.40 -7.45
C LEU A 293 -19.73 -7.86 -7.13
N PHE A 294 -20.35 -8.10 -5.98
CA PHE A 294 -20.61 -9.43 -5.41
C PHE A 294 -22.11 -9.77 -5.43
N ASP A 295 -22.42 -11.05 -5.61
CA ASP A 295 -23.79 -11.55 -5.45
C ASP A 295 -24.19 -11.66 -3.97
N SER A 296 -25.43 -12.10 -3.70
CA SER A 296 -25.93 -12.14 -2.33
C SER A 296 -25.23 -13.16 -1.43
N GLU A 297 -24.74 -14.27 -1.98
CA GLU A 297 -24.07 -15.31 -1.20
C GLU A 297 -22.64 -14.87 -0.86
N GLU A 298 -21.91 -14.38 -1.86
CA GLU A 298 -20.57 -13.82 -1.69
C GLU A 298 -20.57 -12.63 -0.72
N ARG A 299 -21.55 -11.71 -0.84
CA ARG A 299 -21.69 -10.60 0.12
C ARG A 299 -21.85 -11.11 1.55
N SER A 300 -22.63 -12.17 1.77
CA SER A 300 -22.82 -12.72 3.11
C SER A 300 -21.52 -13.33 3.67
N LYS A 301 -20.72 -13.99 2.82
CA LYS A 301 -19.40 -14.53 3.21
C LYS A 301 -18.39 -13.42 3.55
N ILE A 302 -18.38 -12.35 2.75
CA ILE A 302 -17.53 -11.18 2.99
C ILE A 302 -17.94 -10.51 4.31
N VAL A 303 -19.23 -10.28 4.52
CA VAL A 303 -19.74 -9.69 5.78
C VAL A 303 -19.36 -10.56 6.97
N ALA A 304 -19.52 -11.89 6.91
CA ALA A 304 -19.06 -12.78 7.96
C ALA A 304 -17.57 -12.58 8.28
N SER A 305 -16.72 -12.57 7.25
CA SER A 305 -15.27 -12.39 7.41
C SER A 305 -14.91 -11.03 8.01
N LEU A 306 -15.63 -9.96 7.65
CA LEU A 306 -15.46 -8.62 8.22
C LEU A 306 -15.87 -8.56 9.70
N LEU A 307 -16.97 -9.23 10.06
CA LEU A 307 -17.44 -9.31 11.44
C LEU A 307 -16.48 -10.12 12.32
N ASP A 308 -15.99 -11.26 11.82
CA ASP A 308 -14.95 -12.05 12.50
C ASP A 308 -13.65 -11.23 12.64
N GLY A 309 -13.31 -10.45 11.61
CA GLY A 309 -12.22 -9.48 11.67
C GLY A 309 -12.36 -8.43 12.77
N ILE A 310 -13.57 -7.90 12.99
CA ILE A 310 -13.85 -6.99 14.11
C ILE A 310 -13.57 -7.69 15.44
N LEU A 311 -14.04 -8.93 15.62
CA LEU A 311 -13.79 -9.71 16.84
C LEU A 311 -12.29 -9.97 17.04
N ILE A 312 -11.54 -10.27 15.97
CA ILE A 312 -10.08 -10.43 16.04
C ILE A 312 -9.42 -9.14 16.53
N VAL A 313 -9.80 -7.98 15.96
CA VAL A 313 -9.20 -6.70 16.35
C VAL A 313 -9.55 -6.32 17.78
N LEU A 314 -10.82 -6.49 18.18
CA LEU A 314 -11.27 -6.24 19.56
C LEU A 314 -10.74 -7.27 20.56
N GLY A 315 -10.37 -8.48 20.13
CA GLY A 315 -9.68 -9.45 20.97
C GLY A 315 -8.20 -9.13 21.22
N ASN A 316 -7.65 -8.13 20.52
CA ASN A 316 -6.27 -7.68 20.61
C ASN A 316 -6.22 -6.14 20.84
N VAL A 317 -7.00 -5.64 21.80
CA VAL A 317 -7.13 -4.19 22.08
C VAL A 317 -5.81 -3.51 22.42
N GLU A 318 -4.83 -4.24 22.94
CA GLU A 318 -3.49 -3.71 23.26
C GLU A 318 -2.78 -3.15 22.01
N LYS A 319 -3.08 -3.70 20.83
CA LYS A 319 -2.56 -3.19 19.54
C LYS A 319 -3.19 -1.86 19.13
N LEU A 320 -4.38 -1.55 19.64
CA LEU A 320 -5.11 -0.30 19.38
C LEU A 320 -4.64 0.86 20.28
N GLY A 321 -3.70 0.62 21.20
CA GLY A 321 -3.10 1.70 22.00
C GLY A 321 -2.33 2.74 21.17
N ASN A 322 -1.91 2.38 19.95
CA ASN A 322 -1.31 3.33 19.02
C ASN A 322 -2.40 4.20 18.35
N PRO A 323 -2.34 5.55 18.44
CA PRO A 323 -3.33 6.44 17.85
C PRO A 323 -3.57 6.24 16.35
N GLU A 324 -2.53 5.94 15.57
CA GLU A 324 -2.68 5.73 14.12
C GLU A 324 -3.47 4.46 13.81
N ILE A 325 -3.19 3.36 14.53
CA ILE A 325 -3.90 2.09 14.36
C ILE A 325 -5.37 2.26 14.79
N PHE A 326 -5.61 2.96 15.90
CA PHE A 326 -6.95 3.30 16.36
C PHE A 326 -7.76 4.08 15.30
N ILE A 327 -7.15 5.10 14.69
CA ILE A 327 -7.79 5.88 13.62
C ILE A 327 -8.15 4.98 12.43
N GLU A 328 -7.25 4.09 12.02
CA GLU A 328 -7.50 3.18 10.90
C GLU A 328 -8.60 2.16 11.22
N PHE A 329 -8.65 1.62 12.43
CA PHE A 329 -9.70 0.70 12.84
C PHE A 329 -11.07 1.39 12.89
N SER A 330 -11.11 2.61 13.44
CA SER A 330 -12.32 3.44 13.47
C SER A 330 -12.80 3.76 12.05
N ARG A 331 -11.87 4.09 11.14
CA ARG A 331 -12.17 4.31 9.71
C ARG A 331 -12.71 3.05 9.05
N PHE A 332 -12.11 1.88 9.32
CA PHE A 332 -12.58 0.59 8.83
C PHE A 332 -14.04 0.33 9.21
N LEU A 333 -14.39 0.50 10.51
CA LEU A 333 -15.77 0.35 10.98
C LEU A 333 -16.73 1.28 10.25
N HIS A 334 -16.35 2.56 10.14
CA HIS A 334 -17.13 3.57 9.44
C HIS A 334 -17.34 3.23 7.96
N ARG A 335 -16.30 2.82 7.24
CA ARG A 335 -16.42 2.44 5.82
C ARG A 335 -17.27 1.19 5.63
N MET A 336 -17.11 0.19 6.49
CA MET A 336 -17.91 -1.04 6.45
C MET A 336 -19.42 -0.74 6.57
N ILE A 337 -19.84 0.05 7.56
CA ILE A 337 -21.26 0.34 7.79
C ILE A 337 -21.89 1.23 6.71
N ARG A 338 -21.06 1.92 5.92
CA ARG A 338 -21.51 2.72 4.78
C ARG A 338 -21.68 1.90 3.52
N ASN A 339 -20.81 0.91 3.30
CA ASN A 339 -20.87 0.05 2.13
C ASN A 339 -21.93 -1.06 2.28
N PHE A 340 -22.01 -1.72 3.45
CA PHE A 340 -22.97 -2.80 3.70
C PHE A 340 -24.23 -2.29 4.40
N THR A 341 -25.41 -2.81 4.03
CA THR A 341 -26.65 -2.38 4.69
C THR A 341 -26.76 -3.00 6.07
N PHE A 342 -27.51 -2.37 6.97
CA PHE A 342 -27.82 -2.96 8.27
C PHE A 342 -28.48 -4.35 8.14
N SER A 343 -29.32 -4.55 7.11
CA SER A 343 -29.92 -5.87 6.83
C SER A 343 -28.88 -6.93 6.45
N ASP A 344 -27.80 -6.55 5.75
CA ASP A 344 -26.71 -7.48 5.44
C ASP A 344 -25.96 -7.90 6.72
N LEU A 345 -25.72 -6.97 7.63
CA LEU A 345 -25.04 -7.21 8.90
C LEU A 345 -25.92 -7.99 9.90
N ALA A 346 -27.16 -7.57 10.07
CA ALA A 346 -28.10 -8.16 11.02
C ALA A 346 -28.50 -9.61 10.68
N LYS A 347 -28.23 -10.11 9.47
CA LYS A 347 -28.36 -11.55 9.17
C LYS A 347 -27.44 -12.41 10.03
N HIS A 348 -26.31 -11.85 10.47
CA HIS A 348 -25.34 -12.52 11.30
C HIS A 348 -25.66 -12.23 12.78
N ARG A 349 -26.14 -13.23 13.53
CA ARG A 349 -26.63 -13.06 14.91
C ARG A 349 -25.55 -12.50 15.86
N ASN A 350 -24.28 -12.85 15.63
CA ASN A 350 -23.14 -12.33 16.39
C ASN A 350 -22.96 -10.81 16.25
N PHE A 351 -23.42 -10.20 15.15
CA PHE A 351 -23.35 -8.75 14.97
C PHE A 351 -24.10 -8.02 16.11
N THR A 352 -25.35 -8.38 16.36
CA THR A 352 -26.17 -7.74 17.40
C THR A 352 -25.86 -8.25 18.79
N ASN A 353 -25.60 -9.55 18.94
CA ASN A 353 -25.52 -10.19 20.26
C ASN A 353 -24.14 -10.08 20.91
N GLU A 354 -23.07 -9.88 20.13
CA GLU A 354 -21.69 -9.90 20.62
C GLU A 354 -20.91 -8.67 20.17
N ILE A 355 -20.90 -8.37 18.87
CA ILE A 355 -20.04 -7.32 18.29
C ILE A 355 -20.49 -5.92 18.71
N LEU A 356 -21.79 -5.59 18.63
CA LEU A 356 -22.28 -4.27 19.03
C LEU A 356 -22.02 -3.97 20.51
N PRO A 357 -22.26 -4.88 21.47
CA PRO A 357 -21.86 -4.68 22.87
C PRO A 357 -20.35 -4.42 23.05
N LEU A 358 -19.49 -5.23 22.41
CA LEU A 358 -18.04 -5.06 22.49
C LEU A 358 -17.57 -3.73 21.89
N LEU A 359 -18.11 -3.35 20.72
CA LEU A 359 -17.83 -2.06 20.09
C LEU A 359 -18.31 -0.90 20.95
N SER A 360 -19.43 -1.06 21.66
CA SER A 360 -19.97 -0.02 22.54
C SER A 360 -19.01 0.23 23.71
N GLN A 361 -18.59 -0.84 24.38
CA GLN A 361 -17.60 -0.78 25.45
C GLN A 361 -16.28 -0.17 24.97
N PHE A 362 -15.77 -0.65 23.83
CA PHE A 362 -14.56 -0.13 23.22
C PHE A 362 -14.68 1.37 22.90
N THR A 363 -15.81 1.81 22.33
CA THR A 363 -16.03 3.22 21.97
C THR A 363 -16.00 4.12 23.21
N MET A 364 -16.65 3.70 24.30
CA MET A 364 -16.63 4.45 25.56
C MET A 364 -15.21 4.56 26.12
N GLN A 365 -14.44 3.46 26.13
CA GLN A 365 -13.04 3.47 26.56
C GLN A 365 -12.17 4.36 25.66
N ALA A 366 -12.42 4.34 24.34
CA ALA A 366 -11.69 5.17 23.39
C ALA A 366 -11.93 6.67 23.61
N PHE A 367 -13.14 7.09 24.02
CA PHE A 367 -13.42 8.48 24.36
C PHE A 367 -12.62 8.99 25.56
N GLU A 368 -12.25 8.12 26.49
CA GLU A 368 -11.43 8.45 27.65
C GLU A 368 -9.92 8.39 27.33
N ALA A 369 -9.52 7.47 26.44
CA ALA A 369 -8.11 7.25 26.10
C ALA A 369 -7.58 8.23 25.03
N PHE A 370 -8.44 8.68 24.12
CA PHE A 370 -8.05 9.47 22.95
C PHE A 370 -8.80 10.82 22.93
N ASP A 371 -8.38 11.71 23.84
CA ASP A 371 -9.00 13.03 24.01
C ASP A 371 -8.88 13.92 22.76
N THR A 372 -7.65 14.21 22.32
CA THR A 372 -7.35 15.16 21.20
C THR A 372 -6.40 14.61 20.15
N THR A 373 -5.56 13.63 20.49
CA THR A 373 -4.51 13.09 19.61
C THR A 373 -5.04 12.26 18.44
N ALA A 374 -6.27 11.74 18.54
CA ALA A 374 -6.92 10.93 17.50
C ALA A 374 -8.39 11.34 17.27
N SER A 375 -8.65 12.65 17.18
CA SER A 375 -9.99 13.22 16.96
C SER A 375 -10.72 12.62 15.75
N ASN A 376 -9.99 12.32 14.67
CA ASN A 376 -10.53 11.66 13.47
C ASN A 376 -11.07 10.26 13.77
N GLY A 377 -10.39 9.48 14.62
CA GLY A 377 -10.86 8.16 15.03
C GLY A 377 -12.17 8.24 15.78
N VAL A 378 -12.27 9.16 16.75
CA VAL A 378 -13.50 9.46 17.49
C VAL A 378 -14.63 9.89 16.55
N PHE A 379 -14.35 10.75 15.57
CA PHE A 379 -15.32 11.13 14.54
C PHE A 379 -15.86 9.93 13.77
N TYR A 380 -14.98 9.03 13.29
CA TYR A 380 -15.41 7.83 12.57
C TYR A 380 -16.27 6.89 13.43
N LEU A 381 -15.94 6.71 14.72
CA LEU A 381 -16.77 5.93 15.64
C LEU A 381 -18.16 6.55 15.83
N LEU A 382 -18.24 7.87 16.04
CA LEU A 382 -19.53 8.56 16.15
C LEU A 382 -20.36 8.43 14.86
N ALA A 383 -19.72 8.59 13.70
CA ALA A 383 -20.38 8.41 12.40
C ALA A 383 -20.85 6.96 12.18
N PHE A 384 -20.10 5.97 12.66
CA PHE A 384 -20.54 4.57 12.70
C PHE A 384 -21.80 4.41 13.54
N TRP A 385 -21.80 4.90 14.79
CA TRP A 385 -22.94 4.78 15.69
C TRP A 385 -24.17 5.55 15.23
N GLN A 386 -24.00 6.73 14.63
CA GLN A 386 -25.07 7.48 14.00
C GLN A 386 -25.77 6.63 12.94
N ARG A 387 -24.99 5.93 12.09
CA ARG A 387 -25.54 5.08 11.03
C ARG A 387 -26.28 3.87 11.61
N ILE A 388 -25.72 3.21 12.62
CA ILE A 388 -26.40 2.11 13.32
C ILE A 388 -27.72 2.59 13.93
N SER A 389 -27.73 3.75 14.60
CA SER A 389 -28.93 4.30 15.25
C SER A 389 -30.08 4.56 14.27
N ILE A 390 -29.77 5.07 13.07
CA ILE A 390 -30.78 5.33 12.03
C ILE A 390 -31.48 4.03 11.62
N HIS A 391 -30.74 2.92 11.50
CA HIS A 391 -31.29 1.65 11.02
C HIS A 391 -31.87 0.76 12.12
N ALA A 392 -31.34 0.85 13.34
CA ALA A 392 -31.81 0.11 14.51
C ALA A 392 -33.20 0.56 15.01
N SER A 393 -33.64 1.76 14.60
CA SER A 393 -34.94 2.33 14.97
C SER A 393 -36.13 1.72 14.19
N LEU A 394 -35.86 0.80 13.25
CA LEU A 394 -36.89 0.07 12.51
C LEU A 394 -37.35 -1.15 13.33
N PRO A 395 -38.66 -1.49 13.34
CA PRO A 395 -39.19 -2.57 14.17
C PRO A 395 -38.56 -3.92 13.79
N ILE A 396 -37.71 -4.45 14.67
CA ILE A 396 -37.16 -5.80 14.57
C ILE A 396 -38.27 -6.75 15.04
N LYS A 397 -38.72 -7.65 14.16
CA LYS A 397 -39.66 -8.72 14.54
C LYS A 397 -39.06 -9.52 15.70
N GLU A 398 -39.88 -9.87 16.68
CA GLU A 398 -39.53 -10.71 17.83
C GLU A 398 -38.77 -11.96 17.37
N ASP A 399 -37.46 -11.91 17.54
CA ASP A 399 -36.48 -12.97 17.35
C ASP A 399 -35.50 -12.76 18.52
N ASP A 400 -34.90 -13.80 19.09
CA ASP A 400 -34.06 -13.80 20.32
C ASP A 400 -32.75 -12.96 20.21
N ARG A 401 -32.83 -11.74 19.70
CA ARG A 401 -31.73 -10.84 19.39
C ARG A 401 -31.71 -9.71 20.39
N VAL A 402 -30.51 -9.38 20.87
CA VAL A 402 -30.30 -8.20 21.71
C VAL A 402 -30.71 -6.96 20.91
N ASN A 403 -31.50 -6.08 21.52
CA ASN A 403 -31.92 -4.85 20.89
C ASN A 403 -30.66 -4.00 20.61
N PRO A 404 -30.33 -3.67 19.35
CA PRO A 404 -29.15 -2.90 19.01
C PRO A 404 -29.10 -1.55 19.75
N LEU A 405 -30.26 -0.98 20.09
CA LEU A 405 -30.36 0.29 20.82
C LEU A 405 -29.70 0.23 22.21
N ASP A 406 -29.65 -0.94 22.85
CA ASP A 406 -29.04 -1.07 24.18
C ASP A 406 -27.53 -0.83 24.15
N SER A 407 -26.88 -1.15 23.03
CA SER A 407 -25.46 -0.82 22.80
C SER A 407 -25.24 0.66 22.43
N ILE A 408 -26.26 1.36 21.93
CA ILE A 408 -26.14 2.73 21.43
C ILE A 408 -26.38 3.76 22.54
N LYS A 409 -27.38 3.52 23.40
CA LYS A 409 -27.82 4.45 24.47
C LYS A 409 -26.67 5.05 25.31
N PRO A 410 -25.64 4.30 25.75
CA PRO A 410 -24.59 4.88 26.60
C PRO A 410 -23.60 5.78 25.83
N ILE A 411 -23.49 5.66 24.50
CA ILE A 411 -22.45 6.33 23.69
C ILE A 411 -22.53 7.86 23.75
N PRO A 412 -23.70 8.52 23.54
CA PRO A 412 -23.77 9.99 23.62
C PRO A 412 -23.43 10.52 25.01
N ILE A 413 -23.81 9.78 26.06
CA ILE A 413 -23.54 10.16 27.45
C ILE A 413 -22.03 10.12 27.71
N ALA A 414 -21.37 9.01 27.36
CA ALA A 414 -19.94 8.84 27.52
C ALA A 414 -19.14 9.90 26.75
N PHE A 415 -19.58 10.23 25.52
CA PHE A 415 -18.94 11.28 24.71
C PHE A 415 -19.03 12.66 25.37
N VAL A 416 -20.22 13.06 25.84
CA VAL A 416 -20.40 14.36 26.51
C VAL A 416 -19.57 14.42 27.80
N GLN A 417 -19.57 13.34 28.58
CA GLN A 417 -18.78 13.25 29.82
C GLN A 417 -17.28 13.38 29.56
N SER A 418 -16.74 12.74 28.52
CA SER A 418 -15.31 12.86 28.20
C SER A 418 -14.95 14.28 27.78
N ARG A 419 -15.76 14.93 26.94
CA ARG A 419 -15.54 16.33 26.52
C ARG A 419 -15.61 17.32 27.68
N MET A 420 -16.55 17.13 28.60
CA MET A 420 -16.64 17.94 29.82
C MET A 420 -15.39 17.78 30.70
N LYS A 421 -14.87 16.56 30.84
CA LYS A 421 -13.64 16.27 31.58
C LYS A 421 -12.43 16.98 30.97
N ILE A 422 -12.28 16.97 29.64
CA ILE A 422 -11.21 17.70 28.94
C ILE A 422 -11.30 19.20 29.19
N CYS A 423 -12.49 19.79 29.07
CA CYS A 423 -12.71 21.21 29.34
C CYS A 423 -12.32 21.58 30.77
N TYR A 424 -12.71 20.74 31.75
CA TYR A 424 -12.36 20.95 33.14
C TYR A 424 -10.85 20.89 33.38
N LEU A 425 -10.17 19.86 32.85
CA LEU A 425 -8.72 19.71 32.97
C LEU A 425 -7.92 20.79 32.24
N SER A 426 -8.48 21.41 31.19
CA SER A 426 -7.83 22.51 30.46
C SER A 426 -8.00 23.88 31.13
N SER A 427 -8.85 23.97 32.16
CA SER A 427 -9.15 25.19 32.92
C SER A 427 -8.39 25.27 34.25
N VAL A 428 -7.66 24.21 34.61
CA VAL A 428 -6.74 24.09 35.76
C VAL A 428 -5.32 24.11 35.22
#